data_AF-A0A8K0WIB2-F1
#
_entry.id   AF-A0A8K0WIB2-F1
#
_cell.length_a   1.000
_cell.length_b   1.000
_cell.length_c   1.000
_cell.angle_alpha   90.00
_cell.angle_beta   90.00
_cell.angle_gamma   90.00
#
_symmetry.space_group_name_H-M   'P 1'
#
loop_
_entity.id
_entity.type
_entity.pdbx_description
1 polymer ?
#
loop_
_entity_poly.entity_id
_entity_poly.type
_entity_poly.pdbx_seq_one_letter_code
_entity_poly.pdbx_strand_id
1 'polypeptide(L)' 'MKSGEDRDRIAAEHDLTAFEMEGAGAWDEVPCIVIKGICGYADSHKDKAWQGFAAAVAASVAKVIL' A
#
# COMPACT_ATOMS: atom_id res chain seq x y z
N MET A 1 1.29 -4.20 10.15
CA MET A 1 1.59 -5.34 11.03
C MET A 1 2.16 -4.78 12.34
N LYS A 2 2.70 -5.60 13.24
CA LYS A 2 3.37 -5.11 14.47
C LYS A 2 4.87 -5.43 14.52
N SER A 3 5.39 -6.23 13.58
CA SER A 3 6.81 -6.59 13.50
C SER A 3 7.32 -6.39 12.07
N GLY A 4 8.53 -5.85 11.96
CA GLY A 4 9.26 -5.76 10.70
C GLY A 4 9.75 -7.13 10.22
N GLU A 5 10.07 -8.03 11.15
CA GLU A 5 10.49 -9.41 10.82
C GLU A 5 9.36 -10.20 10.19
N ASP A 6 8.13 -10.08 10.72
CA ASP A 6 6.97 -10.69 10.11
C ASP A 6 6.69 -10.11 8.73
N ARG A 7 6.84 -8.78 8.57
CA ARG A 7 6.68 -8.12 7.26
C ARG A 7 7.68 -8.70 6.26
N ASP A 8 8.95 -8.78 6.62
CA ASP A 8 10.01 -9.23 5.71
C ASP A 8 9.84 -10.71 5.36
N ARG A 9 9.48 -11.55 6.34
CA ARG A 9 9.17 -12.97 6.13
C ARG A 9 8.02 -13.15 5.14
N ILE A 10 6.89 -12.48 5.37
CA ILE A 10 5.70 -12.61 4.49
C ILE A 10 5.98 -12.02 3.10
N ALA A 11 6.73 -10.91 3.03
CA ALA A 11 7.12 -10.31 1.76
C ALA A 11 8.01 -11.26 0.94
N ALA A 12 8.98 -11.93 1.57
CA ALA A 12 9.82 -12.92 0.91
C ALA A 12 9.06 -14.19 0.50
N GLU A 13 8.11 -14.65 1.31
CA GLU A 13 7.31 -15.85 1.06
C GLU A 13 6.39 -15.70 -0.16
N HIS A 14 5.84 -14.49 -0.36
CA HIS A 14 4.84 -14.21 -1.39
C HIS A 14 5.32 -13.24 -2.48
N ASP A 15 6.61 -12.92 -2.51
CA ASP A 15 7.22 -11.94 -3.43
C ASP A 15 6.47 -10.60 -3.46
N LEU A 16 6.13 -10.08 -2.27
CA LEU A 16 5.33 -8.86 -2.12
C LEU A 16 6.20 -7.61 -2.07
N THR A 17 5.70 -6.55 -2.69
CA THR A 17 6.33 -5.23 -2.68
C THR A 17 5.65 -4.24 -1.73
N ALA A 18 4.41 -4.51 -1.30
CA ALA A 18 3.65 -3.64 -0.40
C ALA A 18 2.54 -4.39 0.35
N PHE A 19 2.05 -3.79 1.45
CA PHE A 19 0.93 -4.28 2.25
C PHE A 19 -0.21 -3.25 2.28
N GLU A 20 -1.45 -3.71 2.16
CA GLU A 20 -2.66 -2.88 2.10
C GLU A 20 -3.91 -3.70 2.52
N MET A 21 -5.11 -3.13 2.51
CA MET A 21 -6.31 -3.82 3.02
C MET A 21 -7.55 -3.74 2.12
N GLU A 22 -7.57 -2.89 1.09
CA GLU A 22 -8.79 -2.54 0.36
C GLU A 22 -8.74 -2.94 -1.13
N GLY A 23 -7.55 -3.00 -1.73
CA GLY A 23 -7.33 -3.20 -3.15
C GLY A 23 -7.79 -4.57 -3.65
N ALA A 24 -7.56 -5.63 -2.87
CA ALA A 24 -8.05 -6.97 -3.21
C ALA A 24 -9.58 -6.99 -3.36
N GLY A 25 -10.31 -6.38 -2.43
CA GLY A 25 -11.77 -6.31 -2.49
C GLY A 25 -12.28 -5.46 -3.65
N ALA A 26 -11.58 -4.38 -4.00
CA ALA A 26 -11.95 -3.56 -5.16
C ALA A 26 -11.74 -4.29 -6.50
N TRP A 27 -10.64 -5.03 -6.63
CA TRP A 27 -10.31 -5.80 -7.83
C TRP A 27 -11.35 -6.88 -8.14
N ASP A 28 -11.83 -7.57 -7.11
CA ASP A 28 -12.79 -8.67 -7.27
C ASP A 28 -14.16 -8.19 -7.79
N GLU A 29 -14.54 -6.95 -7.46
CA GLU A 29 -15.86 -6.40 -7.82
C GLU A 29 -15.86 -5.61 -9.14
N VAL A 30 -14.76 -4.94 -9.47
CA VAL A 30 -14.67 -4.11 -10.68
C VAL A 30 -13.31 -4.20 -11.37
N PRO A 31 -13.25 -4.25 -12.71
CA PRO A 31 -11.99 -4.14 -13.44
C PRO A 31 -11.30 -2.82 -13.10
N CYS A 32 -10.17 -2.89 -12.41
CA CYS A 32 -9.47 -1.70 -11.94
C CYS A 32 -7.94 -1.89 -11.92
N ILE A 33 -7.25 -0.76 -11.78
CA ILE A 33 -5.81 -0.70 -11.51
C ILE A 33 -5.66 -0.07 -10.13
N VAL A 34 -4.92 -0.72 -9.23
CA VAL A 34 -4.65 -0.21 -7.88
C VAL A 34 -3.40 0.66 -7.90
N ILE A 35 -3.55 1.94 -7.53
CA ILE A 35 -2.44 2.90 -7.39
C ILE A 35 -2.28 3.22 -5.91
N LYS A 36 -1.13 2.88 -5.33
CA LYS A 36 -0.87 3.01 -3.89
C LYS A 36 0.30 3.95 -3.60
N GLY A 37 0.07 4.92 -2.72
CA GLY A 37 1.14 5.69 -2.09
C GLY A 37 1.63 5.00 -0.81
N ILE A 38 2.95 5.00 -0.57
CA ILE A 38 3.55 4.43 0.63
C ILE A 38 3.57 5.49 1.74
N CYS A 39 2.92 5.18 2.87
CA CYS A 39 2.83 6.07 4.04
C CYS A 39 3.45 5.50 5.32
N GLY A 40 4.12 4.35 5.24
CA GLY A 40 4.78 3.73 6.40
C GLY A 40 5.42 2.39 6.08
N TYR A 41 6.06 1.81 7.09
CA TYR A 41 6.92 0.63 6.95
C TYR A 41 6.21 -0.72 7.07
N ALA A 42 4.88 -0.73 7.17
CA ALA A 42 4.06 -1.91 7.46
C ALA A 42 4.39 -2.66 8.78
N ASP A 43 5.17 -2.08 9.69
CA ASP A 43 5.56 -2.67 10.98
C ASP A 43 4.99 -1.88 12.18
N SER A 44 5.60 -2.00 13.36
CA SER A 44 5.24 -1.27 14.58
C SER A 44 5.44 0.25 14.49
N HIS A 45 6.31 0.75 13.60
CA HIS A 45 6.64 2.16 13.45
C HIS A 45 5.59 2.90 12.63
N LYS A 46 4.31 2.74 12.99
CA LYS A 46 3.20 3.40 12.32
C LYS A 46 3.26 4.90 12.59
N ASP A 47 3.44 5.67 11.53
CA ASP A 47 3.30 7.12 11.53
C ASP A 47 2.17 7.52 10.56
N LYS A 48 1.27 8.39 11.02
CA LYS A 48 0.15 8.89 10.21
C LYS A 48 0.50 10.17 9.47
N ALA A 49 1.61 10.84 9.80
CA ALA A 49 2.00 12.11 9.20
C ALA A 49 2.13 12.03 7.67
N TRP A 50 2.56 10.87 7.14
CA TRP A 50 2.80 10.67 5.72
C TRP A 50 1.55 10.33 4.89
N GLN A 51 0.40 10.07 5.51
CA GLN A 51 -0.80 9.63 4.79
C GLN A 51 -1.29 10.67 3.78
N GLY A 52 -1.31 11.96 4.16
CA GLY A 52 -1.74 13.04 3.27
C GLY A 52 -0.82 13.18 2.05
N PHE A 53 0.49 13.12 2.26
CA PHE A 53 1.48 13.16 1.17
C PHE A 53 1.35 11.96 0.25
N ALA A 54 1.30 10.74 0.82
CA ALA A 54 1.16 9.51 0.04
C ALA A 54 -0.14 9.48 -0.79
N ALA A 55 -1.25 9.96 -0.21
CA ALA A 55 -2.52 10.09 -0.92
C ALA A 55 -2.43 11.09 -2.08
N ALA A 56 -1.82 12.26 -1.86
CA ALA A 56 -1.64 13.27 -2.90
C ALA A 56 -0.78 12.76 -4.07
N VAL A 57 0.29 12.02 -3.78
CA VAL A 57 1.15 11.41 -4.81
C VAL A 57 0.43 10.29 -5.56
N ALA A 58 -0.31 9.42 -4.87
CA ALA A 58 -1.10 8.38 -5.55
C ALA A 58 -2.17 9.01 -6.47
N ALA A 59 -2.83 10.07 -6.01
CA ALA A 59 -3.82 10.80 -6.79
C ALA A 59 -3.20 11.51 -8.01
N SER A 60 -2.00 12.08 -7.88
CA SER A 60 -1.33 12.72 -9.01
C SER A 60 -0.91 11.71 -10.08
N VAL A 61 -0.43 10.52 -9.68
CA VAL A 61 -0.17 9.41 -10.61
C VAL A 61 -1.45 8.94 -11.29
N ALA A 62 -2.52 8.74 -10.53
CA ALA A 62 -3.83 8.37 -11.09
C ALA A 62 -4.32 9.41 -12.11
N LYS A 63 -4.09 10.70 -11.86
CA LYS A 63 -4.46 11.78 -12.78
C LYS A 63 -3.69 11.78 -14.09
N VAL A 64 -2.48 11.21 -14.13
CA VAL A 64 -1.70 11.07 -15.37
C VAL A 64 -2.13 9.83 -16.17
N ILE A 65 -2.60 8.80 -15.49
CA ILE A 65 -3.07 7.55 -16.13
C ILE A 65 -4.47 7.73 -16.78
N LEU A 66 -5.29 8.64 -16.24
CA LEU A 66 -6.65 8.96 -16.70
C LEU A 66 -6.71 10.20 -17.61
#